data_AF-A0A6M2AYK2-F1
#
_entry.id   AF-A0A6M2AYK2-F1
#
_cell.length_a   1.000
_cell.length_b   1.000
_cell.length_c   1.000
_cell.angle_alpha   90.00
_cell.angle_beta   90.00
_cell.angle_gamma   90.00
#
_symmetry.space_group_name_H-M   'P 1'
#
loop_
_entity.id
_entity.type
_entity.pdbx_description
1 polymer ?
#
loop_
_entity_poly.entity_id
_entity_poly.type
_entity_poly.pdbx_seq_one_letter_code
_entity_poly.pdbx_strand_id
1 'polypeptide(L)'
;MVEIFDEIENFFQQKQFTQEQLDALKQEIASKYKDDHTRKLATSAVNMKLLQYTMSGPVESRLRKSNNVKSKLKIKKSPSKNKNTKKNLKKQGSNKEGDLGNKKKDIVEVFLERNINETLETVAVYLKLSQEDFFSRLKIPEEIIISESSKLNDYLWEANKQWIAPRLKTLSRKPISSKLKRVKKSNINRNHPSGVYGKLAKSKNIGSLIYTRM
;
A
#
# COMPACT_ATOMS: atom_id res chain seq x y z
N MET A 1 5.91 1.38 32.76
CA MET A 1 5.76 2.84 32.59
C MET A 1 6.51 3.21 31.33
N VAL A 2 5.94 4.05 30.46
CA VAL A 2 6.69 4.57 29.31
C VAL A 2 7.57 5.70 29.87
N GLU A 3 8.89 5.51 29.85
CA GLU A 3 9.83 6.57 30.20
C GLU A 3 9.74 7.64 29.10
N ILE A 4 9.30 8.83 29.49
CA ILE A 4 9.22 9.98 28.59
C ILE A 4 10.52 10.76 28.76
N PHE A 5 11.18 11.03 27.64
CA PHE A 5 12.43 11.78 27.59
C PHE A 5 12.12 13.21 27.12
N ASP A 6 11.85 14.11 28.06
CA ASP A 6 11.38 15.47 27.78
C ASP A 6 12.35 16.27 26.88
N GLU A 7 13.65 16.03 27.01
CA GLU A 7 14.69 16.66 26.19
C GLU A 7 14.59 16.28 24.72
N ILE A 8 14.31 14.99 24.45
CA ILE A 8 14.09 14.50 23.10
C ILE A 8 12.82 15.14 22.53
N GLU A 9 11.75 15.24 23.33
CA GLU A 9 10.51 15.86 22.86
C GLU A 9 10.70 17.34 22.53
N ASN A 10 11.41 18.09 23.39
CA ASN A 10 11.72 19.49 23.18
C ASN A 10 12.61 19.71 21.96
N PHE A 11 13.61 18.84 21.72
CA PHE A 11 14.45 18.92 20.53
C PHE A 11 13.63 18.78 19.24
N PHE A 12 12.74 17.80 19.17
CA PHE A 12 11.92 17.54 17.98
C PHE A 12 10.70 18.47 17.81
N GLN A 13 10.49 19.42 18.72
CA GLN A 13 9.54 20.53 18.51
C GLN A 13 10.11 21.59 17.55
N GLN A 14 11.43 21.66 17.39
CA GLN A 14 12.07 22.62 16.48
C GLN A 14 11.69 22.33 15.02
N LYS A 15 11.51 23.40 14.23
CA LYS A 15 11.10 23.30 12.82
C LYS A 15 12.17 22.75 11.91
N GLN A 16 13.44 22.89 12.29
CA GLN A 16 14.62 22.43 11.57
C GLN A 16 15.75 22.21 12.60
N PHE A 17 16.59 21.21 12.37
CA PHE A 17 17.81 20.97 13.14
C PHE A 17 18.92 20.48 12.20
N THR A 18 20.18 20.71 12.56
CA THR A 18 21.35 20.23 11.80
C THR A 18 21.83 18.87 12.30
N GLN A 19 22.66 18.19 11.51
CA GLN A 19 23.26 16.91 11.91
C GLN A 19 24.14 17.07 13.15
N GLU A 20 24.86 18.19 13.26
CA GLU A 20 25.68 18.52 14.42
C GLU A 20 24.86 18.64 15.71
N GLN A 21 23.67 19.25 15.63
CA GLN A 21 22.75 19.35 16.77
C GLN A 21 22.20 17.99 17.19
N LEU A 22 21.95 17.09 16.23
CA LEU A 22 21.49 15.74 16.51
C LEU A 22 22.59 14.89 17.16
N ASP A 23 23.84 15.05 16.74
CA ASP A 23 24.97 14.34 17.35
C ASP A 23 25.32 14.92 18.72
N ALA A 24 25.15 16.22 18.94
CA ALA A 24 25.21 16.83 20.27
C ALA A 24 24.15 16.25 21.23
N LEU A 25 22.90 16.10 20.78
CA LEU A 25 21.83 15.47 21.57
C LEU A 25 22.20 14.02 21.97
N LYS A 26 22.80 13.24 21.06
CA LYS A 26 23.25 11.87 21.37
C LYS A 26 24.36 11.87 22.43
N GLN A 27 25.31 12.80 22.35
CA GLN A 27 26.37 12.94 23.34
C GLN A 27 25.82 13.35 24.71
N GLU A 28 24.84 14.25 24.74
CA GLU A 28 24.15 14.66 25.96
C GLU A 28 23.38 13.49 26.60
N ILE A 29 22.67 12.69 25.82
CA ILE A 29 22.02 11.46 26.31
C ILE A 29 23.06 10.48 26.88
N ALA A 30 24.21 10.34 26.24
CA ALA A 30 25.27 9.44 26.68
C ALA A 30 25.92 9.88 28.00
N SER A 31 25.99 11.19 28.27
CA SER A 31 26.54 11.73 29.52
C SER A 31 25.50 11.80 30.64
N LYS A 32 24.24 12.09 30.31
CA LYS A 32 23.14 12.23 31.28
C LYS A 32 22.67 10.90 31.87
N TYR A 33 22.53 9.87 31.02
CA TYR A 33 22.06 8.55 31.46
C TYR A 33 23.23 7.61 31.71
N LYS A 34 23.50 7.34 32.99
CA LYS A 34 24.57 6.41 33.43
C LYS A 34 24.23 4.95 33.17
N ASP A 35 22.94 4.62 33.20
CA ASP A 35 22.47 3.24 33.03
C ASP A 35 22.38 2.88 31.54
N ASP A 36 22.89 1.69 31.19
CA ASP A 36 22.97 1.25 29.79
C ASP A 36 21.59 1.02 29.18
N HIS A 37 20.65 0.52 29.99
CA HIS A 37 19.29 0.25 29.54
C HIS A 37 18.54 1.55 29.19
N THR A 38 18.60 2.56 30.07
CA THR A 38 17.97 3.87 29.83
C THR A 38 18.59 4.61 28.65
N ARG A 39 19.92 4.50 28.46
CA ARG A 39 20.61 5.05 27.28
C ARG A 39 20.16 4.38 25.97
N LYS A 40 19.98 3.05 25.97
CA LYS A 40 19.42 2.32 24.81
C LYS A 40 17.98 2.72 24.52
N LEU A 41 17.16 2.93 25.55
CA LEU A 41 15.80 3.43 25.40
C LEU A 41 15.78 4.86 24.82
N ALA A 42 16.60 5.76 25.34
CA ALA A 42 16.70 7.13 24.87
C ALA A 42 17.17 7.19 23.40
N THR A 43 18.21 6.44 23.03
CA THR A 43 18.68 6.36 21.63
C THR A 43 17.62 5.77 20.69
N SER A 44 16.89 4.74 21.13
CA SER A 44 15.74 4.22 20.37
C SER A 44 14.63 5.26 20.22
N ALA A 45 14.36 6.06 21.26
CA ALA A 45 13.37 7.14 21.21
C ALA A 45 13.79 8.24 20.22
N VAL A 46 15.07 8.63 20.19
CA VAL A 46 15.62 9.56 19.17
C VAL A 46 15.39 9.01 17.76
N ASN A 47 15.76 7.76 17.50
CA ASN A 47 15.60 7.14 16.17
C ASN A 47 14.13 7.08 15.73
N MET A 48 13.23 6.75 16.66
CA MET A 48 11.79 6.73 16.39
C MET A 48 11.25 8.13 16.08
N LYS A 49 11.65 9.16 16.82
CA LYS A 49 11.24 10.55 16.55
C LYS A 49 11.85 11.08 15.25
N LEU A 50 13.07 10.70 14.92
CA LEU A 50 13.72 11.02 13.64
C LEU A 50 12.96 10.43 12.45
N LEU A 51 12.62 9.13 12.51
CA LEU A 51 11.78 8.47 11.50
C LEU A 51 10.41 9.12 11.39
N GLN A 52 9.81 9.50 12.52
CA GLN A 52 8.55 10.22 12.50
C GLN A 52 8.71 11.58 11.80
N TYR A 53 9.78 12.32 12.10
CA TYR A 53 10.04 13.62 11.52
C TYR A 53 10.23 13.55 10.00
N THR A 54 10.98 12.55 9.49
CA THR A 54 11.14 12.33 8.05
C THR A 54 9.81 11.98 7.37
N MET A 55 8.95 11.22 8.04
CA MET A 55 7.68 10.75 7.46
C MET A 55 6.55 11.77 7.49
N SER A 56 6.54 12.73 8.42
CA SER A 56 5.39 13.64 8.58
C SER A 56 5.75 15.11 8.82
N GLY A 57 7.03 15.48 8.81
CA GLY A 57 7.48 16.83 9.11
C GLY A 57 7.32 17.24 10.58
N PRO A 58 7.53 18.53 10.91
CA PRO A 58 7.55 19.06 12.28
C PRO A 58 6.28 18.72 13.05
N VAL A 59 6.44 18.40 14.34
CA VAL A 59 5.36 17.91 15.23
C VAL A 59 4.18 18.88 15.31
N GLU A 60 4.42 20.19 15.19
CA GLU A 60 3.38 21.23 15.17
C GLU A 60 2.32 21.03 14.06
N SER A 61 2.69 20.40 12.94
CA SER A 61 1.77 20.13 11.83
C SER A 61 0.73 19.03 12.14
N ARG A 62 0.97 18.22 13.18
CA ARG A 62 0.12 17.05 13.52
C ARG A 62 -1.05 17.40 14.43
N LEU A 63 -0.88 18.35 15.36
CA LEU A 63 -1.93 18.78 16.29
C LEU A 63 -3.14 19.40 15.58
N ARG A 64 -2.98 19.86 14.33
CA ARG A 64 -4.10 20.38 13.53
C ARG A 64 -4.94 19.31 12.82
N LYS A 65 -4.45 18.07 12.67
CA LYS A 65 -5.16 17.02 11.89
C LYS A 65 -6.01 16.07 12.75
N SER A 66 -5.77 15.97 14.06
CA SER A 66 -6.46 14.99 14.93
C SER A 66 -7.85 15.42 15.43
N ASN A 67 -8.23 16.70 15.31
CA ASN A 67 -9.51 17.19 15.85
C ASN A 67 -10.76 16.77 15.03
N ASN A 68 -10.60 16.14 13.86
CA ASN A 68 -11.73 15.81 12.98
C ASN A 68 -12.17 14.33 12.96
N VAL A 69 -11.63 13.46 13.80
CA VAL A 69 -11.92 12.00 13.71
C VAL A 69 -13.00 11.52 14.71
N LYS A 70 -13.62 12.41 15.51
CA LYS A 70 -14.73 12.06 16.41
C LYS A 70 -16.11 12.38 15.83
N SER A 71 -16.44 11.88 14.64
CA SER A 71 -17.84 11.64 14.30
C SER A 71 -17.96 10.62 13.16
N LYS A 72 -18.99 9.77 13.23
CA LYS A 72 -19.44 8.77 12.24
C LYS A 72 -19.05 7.31 12.53
N LEU A 73 -19.48 6.83 13.70
CA LEU A 73 -20.08 5.50 13.80
C LEU A 73 -21.60 5.67 13.80
N LYS A 74 -22.23 5.63 12.61
CA LYS A 74 -23.67 5.36 12.49
C LYS A 74 -23.90 4.18 11.56
N ILE A 75 -24.66 3.26 12.12
CA ILE A 75 -25.01 1.91 11.71
C ILE A 75 -25.70 1.89 10.35
N LYS A 76 -25.29 0.94 9.50
CA LYS A 76 -25.90 0.58 8.22
C LYS A 76 -27.28 -0.06 8.43
N LYS A 77 -28.29 0.42 7.71
CA LYS A 77 -29.43 -0.39 7.23
C LYS A 77 -29.54 -0.23 5.71
N SER A 78 -29.95 -1.32 5.08
CA SER A 78 -29.75 -1.72 3.68
C SER A 78 -30.90 -1.24 2.74
N PRO A 79 -31.09 -1.80 1.51
CA PRO A 79 -30.82 -1.12 0.25
C PRO A 79 -32.08 -0.89 -0.62
N SER A 80 -32.04 0.01 -1.60
CA SER A 80 -33.04 0.02 -2.68
C SER A 80 -32.45 0.28 -4.06
N LYS A 81 -33.07 -0.38 -5.04
CA LYS A 81 -32.73 -0.53 -6.45
C LYS A 81 -33.08 0.75 -7.23
N ASN A 82 -32.31 1.11 -8.26
CA ASN A 82 -32.72 1.01 -9.69
C ASN A 82 -31.89 1.89 -10.67
N LYS A 83 -31.59 1.25 -11.80
CA LYS A 83 -31.61 1.70 -13.23
C LYS A 83 -30.90 3.00 -13.67
N ASN A 84 -29.87 2.76 -14.51
CA ASN A 84 -29.62 3.29 -15.87
C ASN A 84 -30.14 4.69 -16.25
N THR A 85 -29.24 5.55 -16.74
CA THR A 85 -29.23 6.02 -18.15
C THR A 85 -28.00 6.86 -18.47
N LYS A 86 -27.48 6.67 -19.68
CA LYS A 86 -26.41 7.45 -20.34
C LYS A 86 -26.95 8.82 -20.75
N LYS A 87 -26.14 9.88 -20.66
CA LYS A 87 -26.13 11.02 -21.59
C LYS A 87 -24.74 11.65 -21.66
N ASN A 88 -24.26 11.83 -22.88
CA ASN A 88 -23.07 12.61 -23.24
C ASN A 88 -23.42 14.11 -23.23
N LEU A 89 -22.48 14.99 -22.83
CA LEU A 89 -21.74 15.93 -23.69
C LEU A 89 -21.12 17.09 -22.87
N LYS A 90 -19.82 17.33 -23.14
CA LYS A 90 -19.10 18.60 -23.29
C LYS A 90 -19.16 19.72 -22.22
N LYS A 91 -17.96 19.95 -21.67
CA LYS A 91 -17.15 21.21 -21.72
C LYS A 91 -17.71 22.45 -20.98
N GLN A 92 -17.06 22.87 -19.91
CA GLN A 92 -16.07 23.98 -19.85
C GLN A 92 -15.73 24.29 -18.38
N GLY A 93 -14.50 24.75 -18.15
CA GLY A 93 -13.89 24.85 -16.83
C GLY A 93 -14.43 25.97 -15.94
N SER A 94 -14.26 25.77 -14.64
CA SER A 94 -13.74 26.78 -13.70
C SER A 94 -13.69 26.17 -12.30
N ASN A 95 -12.61 26.50 -11.61
CA ASN A 95 -12.24 26.20 -10.23
C ASN A 95 -13.41 25.90 -9.27
N LYS A 96 -13.31 24.79 -8.53
CA LYS A 96 -13.54 24.75 -7.07
C LYS A 96 -13.14 23.39 -6.51
N GLU A 97 -12.20 23.46 -5.57
CA GLU A 97 -11.94 22.45 -4.56
C GLU A 97 -13.25 22.02 -3.88
N GLY A 98 -13.35 20.73 -3.59
CA GLY A 98 -14.39 20.20 -2.72
C GLY A 98 -15.50 19.45 -3.44
N ASP A 99 -15.19 18.30 -4.03
CA ASP A 99 -16.00 17.08 -3.88
C ASP A 99 -15.26 15.87 -4.47
N LEU A 100 -14.54 15.10 -3.65
CA LEU A 100 -13.98 13.79 -4.05
C LEU A 100 -14.77 12.67 -3.38
N GLY A 101 -16.08 12.66 -3.63
CA GLY A 101 -16.87 11.45 -3.61
C GLY A 101 -16.39 10.47 -4.69
N ASN A 102 -15.48 9.57 -4.32
CA ASN A 102 -15.23 8.27 -4.95
C ASN A 102 -15.27 8.19 -6.51
N LYS A 103 -14.65 9.14 -7.21
CA LYS A 103 -14.27 8.91 -8.61
C LYS A 103 -12.97 8.11 -8.62
N LYS A 104 -13.00 6.93 -9.24
CA LYS A 104 -11.78 6.13 -9.48
C LYS A 104 -10.83 6.98 -10.32
N LYS A 105 -9.86 7.65 -9.68
CA LYS A 105 -8.81 8.39 -10.40
C LYS A 105 -8.09 7.43 -11.35
N ASP A 106 -7.78 7.87 -12.56
CA ASP A 106 -7.01 7.03 -13.49
C ASP A 106 -5.62 6.80 -12.87
N ILE A 107 -5.08 5.59 -13.02
CA ILE A 107 -3.78 5.20 -12.45
C ILE A 107 -2.68 6.08 -13.01
N VAL A 108 -2.85 6.52 -14.26
CA VAL A 108 -1.92 7.41 -14.96
C VAL A 108 -1.92 8.82 -14.34
N GLU A 109 -3.09 9.34 -13.95
CA GLU A 109 -3.20 10.65 -13.29
C GLU A 109 -2.63 10.62 -11.87
N VAL A 110 -2.92 9.56 -11.12
CA VAL A 110 -2.37 9.35 -9.77
C VAL A 110 -0.86 9.19 -9.82
N PHE A 111 -0.33 8.53 -10.85
CA PHE A 111 1.10 8.40 -11.06
C PHE A 111 1.73 9.76 -11.29
N LEU A 112 1.15 10.57 -12.18
CA LEU A 112 1.63 11.90 -12.47
C LEU A 112 1.61 12.80 -11.23
N GLU A 113 0.48 12.90 -10.52
CA GLU A 113 0.33 13.70 -9.29
C GLU A 113 1.43 13.41 -8.24
N ARG A 114 1.93 12.17 -8.20
CA ARG A 114 2.93 11.74 -7.22
C ARG A 114 4.37 11.87 -7.70
N ASN A 115 4.61 11.83 -9.02
CA ASN A 115 5.94 11.72 -9.59
C ASN A 115 6.40 12.97 -10.35
N ILE A 116 5.55 13.96 -10.58
CA ILE A 116 6.00 15.30 -11.00
C ILE A 116 6.94 15.81 -9.90
N ASN A 117 8.21 16.04 -10.23
CA ASN A 117 9.32 16.41 -9.33
C ASN A 117 10.11 15.26 -8.67
N GLU A 118 9.73 14.00 -8.87
CA GLU A 118 10.58 12.88 -8.48
C GLU A 118 11.74 12.68 -9.46
N THR A 119 12.82 12.07 -9.01
CA THR A 119 13.99 11.72 -9.85
C THR A 119 13.64 10.67 -10.89
N LEU A 120 14.30 10.70 -12.05
CA LEU A 120 14.10 9.70 -13.09
C LEU A 120 14.39 8.27 -12.62
N GLU A 121 15.30 8.11 -11.65
CA GLU A 121 15.60 6.82 -11.03
C GLU A 121 14.39 6.22 -10.29
N THR A 122 13.70 7.01 -9.47
CA THR A 122 12.52 6.53 -8.72
C THR A 122 11.38 6.20 -9.67
N VAL A 123 11.22 6.99 -10.74
CA VAL A 123 10.26 6.72 -11.83
C VAL A 123 10.56 5.38 -12.51
N ALA A 124 11.82 5.06 -12.79
CA ALA A 124 12.21 3.77 -13.37
C ALA A 124 11.84 2.60 -12.44
N VAL A 125 12.06 2.75 -11.13
CA VAL A 125 11.68 1.75 -10.11
C VAL A 125 10.17 1.52 -10.10
N TYR A 126 9.35 2.56 -10.14
CA TYR A 126 7.89 2.39 -10.20
C TYR A 126 7.40 1.67 -11.45
N LEU A 127 8.10 1.86 -12.58
CA LEU A 127 7.80 1.17 -13.84
C LEU A 127 8.35 -0.26 -13.91
N LYS A 128 9.07 -0.70 -12.86
CA LYS A 128 9.78 -1.98 -12.78
C LYS A 128 10.68 -2.19 -14.00
N LEU A 129 11.49 -1.19 -14.31
CA LEU A 129 12.49 -1.21 -15.36
C LEU A 129 13.87 -0.96 -14.75
N SER A 130 14.92 -1.45 -15.40
CA SER A 130 16.29 -1.02 -15.09
C SER A 130 16.46 0.45 -15.48
N GLN A 131 17.39 1.15 -14.85
CA GLN A 131 17.68 2.55 -15.20
C GLN A 131 18.14 2.66 -16.66
N GLU A 132 19.00 1.76 -17.11
CA GLU A 132 19.49 1.69 -18.50
C GLU A 132 18.34 1.48 -19.52
N ASP A 133 17.43 0.55 -19.24
CA ASP A 133 16.26 0.31 -20.10
C ASP A 133 15.29 1.49 -20.10
N PHE A 134 15.24 2.24 -19.01
CA PHE A 134 14.40 3.41 -18.89
C PHE A 134 14.97 4.59 -19.71
N PHE A 135 16.27 4.87 -19.56
CA PHE A 135 16.95 5.93 -20.31
C PHE A 135 17.01 5.65 -21.82
N SER A 136 17.16 4.39 -22.24
CA SER A 136 17.14 4.03 -23.67
C SER A 136 15.76 4.24 -24.33
N ARG A 137 14.66 4.19 -23.56
CA ARG A 137 13.29 4.38 -24.07
C ARG A 137 12.77 5.80 -23.88
N LEU A 138 13.47 6.61 -23.07
CA LEU A 138 13.15 8.00 -22.85
C LEU A 138 13.36 8.79 -24.13
N LYS A 139 12.28 9.39 -24.62
CA LYS A 139 12.36 10.43 -25.64
C LYS A 139 12.80 11.71 -24.95
N ILE A 140 14.06 12.06 -25.16
CA ILE A 140 14.67 13.28 -24.66
C ILE A 140 14.48 14.36 -25.74
N PRO A 141 13.80 15.47 -25.42
CA PRO A 141 13.78 16.63 -26.30
C PRO A 141 15.17 17.26 -26.39
N GLU A 142 15.59 17.68 -27.58
CA GLU A 142 16.96 18.15 -27.89
C GLU A 142 17.43 19.33 -27.01
N GLU A 143 16.52 20.03 -26.34
CA GLU A 143 16.82 21.19 -25.49
C GLU A 143 17.17 20.82 -24.02
N ILE A 144 17.04 19.56 -23.62
CA ILE A 144 17.22 19.14 -22.21
C ILE A 144 18.44 18.26 -22.05
N ILE A 145 19.46 18.79 -21.36
CA ILE A 145 20.59 17.99 -20.87
C ILE A 145 20.08 17.21 -19.65
N ILE A 146 19.89 15.90 -19.80
CA ILE A 146 19.50 15.02 -18.70
C ILE A 146 20.77 14.58 -17.95
N SER A 147 20.89 14.97 -16.68
CA SER A 147 21.75 14.31 -15.70
C SER A 147 20.98 13.20 -14.97
N GLU A 148 21.68 12.23 -14.37
CA GLU A 148 21.07 11.13 -13.59
C GLU A 148 20.14 11.64 -12.46
N SER A 149 20.45 12.82 -11.91
CA SER A 149 19.64 13.49 -10.89
C SER A 149 18.45 14.30 -11.42
N SER A 150 18.16 14.21 -12.72
CA SER A 150 17.08 15.01 -13.33
C SER A 150 15.72 14.58 -12.80
N LYS A 151 14.84 15.56 -12.64
CA LYS A 151 13.47 15.33 -12.18
C LYS A 151 12.54 15.11 -13.37
N LEU A 152 11.50 14.32 -13.16
CA LEU A 152 10.41 14.17 -14.12
C LEU A 152 9.65 15.51 -14.21
N ASN A 153 9.82 16.19 -15.34
CA ASN A 153 9.14 17.44 -15.67
C ASN A 153 7.90 17.16 -16.52
N ASP A 154 6.92 18.06 -16.52
CA ASP A 154 5.65 17.91 -17.27
C ASP A 154 5.89 17.72 -18.77
N TYR A 155 6.89 18.41 -19.32
CA TYR A 155 7.25 18.29 -20.73
C TYR A 155 7.80 16.90 -21.08
N LEU A 156 8.68 16.38 -20.22
CA LEU A 156 9.28 15.06 -20.37
C LEU A 156 8.23 13.96 -20.14
N TRP A 157 7.27 14.20 -19.25
CA TRP A 157 6.09 13.35 -19.11
C TRP A 157 5.25 13.31 -20.39
N GLU A 158 4.83 14.45 -20.96
CA GLU A 158 3.99 14.47 -22.16
C GLU A 158 4.68 13.78 -23.36
N ALA A 159 5.98 13.96 -23.54
CA ALA A 159 6.76 13.28 -24.58
C ALA A 159 6.77 11.74 -24.43
N ASN A 160 6.69 11.25 -23.18
CA ASN A 160 6.84 9.83 -22.85
C ASN A 160 5.53 9.15 -22.41
N LYS A 161 4.46 9.92 -22.22
CA LYS A 161 3.14 9.49 -21.75
C LYS A 161 2.57 8.35 -22.59
N GLN A 162 2.80 8.38 -23.91
CA GLN A 162 2.27 7.39 -24.84
C GLN A 162 2.75 5.96 -24.54
N TRP A 163 3.99 5.79 -24.10
CA TRP A 163 4.53 4.47 -23.78
C TRP A 163 4.50 4.15 -22.28
N ILE A 164 4.57 5.18 -21.41
CA ILE A 164 4.46 4.99 -19.96
C ILE A 164 3.04 4.60 -19.54
N ALA A 165 2.00 5.26 -20.09
CA ALA A 165 0.61 4.99 -19.73
C ALA A 165 0.17 3.53 -19.93
N PRO A 166 0.43 2.85 -21.07
CA PRO A 166 0.09 1.44 -21.23
C PRO A 166 0.88 0.53 -20.28
N ARG A 167 2.15 0.86 -19.97
CA ARG A 167 2.97 0.11 -19.01
C ARG A 167 2.40 0.20 -17.59
N LEU A 168 2.00 1.39 -17.14
CA LEU A 168 1.34 1.56 -15.84
C LEU A 168 0.03 0.76 -15.77
N LYS A 169 -0.74 0.75 -16.86
CA LYS A 169 -1.97 -0.04 -16.94
C LYS A 169 -1.70 -1.54 -16.89
N THR A 170 -0.63 -2.05 -17.52
CA THR A 170 -0.29 -3.48 -17.42
C THR A 170 0.20 -3.85 -16.01
N LEU A 171 1.00 -2.99 -15.37
CA LEU A 171 1.46 -3.20 -13.99
C LEU A 171 0.32 -3.20 -12.97
N SER A 172 -0.71 -2.37 -13.18
CA SER A 172 -1.89 -2.30 -12.31
C SER A 172 -2.84 -3.49 -12.45
N ARG A 173 -2.80 -4.20 -13.58
CA ARG A 173 -3.66 -5.36 -13.80
C ARG A 173 -3.14 -6.48 -12.91
N LYS A 174 -3.92 -6.82 -11.88
CA LYS A 174 -3.69 -8.04 -11.11
C LYS A 174 -3.50 -9.19 -12.11
N PRO A 175 -2.54 -10.10 -11.89
CA PRO A 175 -2.43 -11.28 -12.72
C PRO A 175 -3.82 -11.90 -12.76
N ILE A 176 -4.36 -12.07 -13.96
CA ILE A 176 -5.59 -12.82 -14.17
C ILE A 176 -5.28 -14.14 -13.50
N SER A 177 -5.86 -14.38 -12.32
CA SER A 177 -5.71 -15.65 -11.64
C SER A 177 -6.13 -16.65 -12.70
N SER A 178 -5.16 -17.38 -13.26
CA SER A 178 -5.46 -18.45 -14.17
C SER A 178 -6.50 -19.25 -13.40
N LYS A 179 -7.70 -19.38 -13.97
CA LYS A 179 -8.70 -20.26 -13.37
C LYS A 179 -8.02 -21.60 -13.37
N LEU A 180 -7.32 -21.96 -12.29
CA LEU A 180 -6.87 -23.30 -12.00
C LEU A 180 -8.13 -24.09 -12.28
N LYS A 181 -8.09 -24.88 -13.37
CA LYS A 181 -9.17 -25.77 -13.71
C LYS A 181 -9.26 -26.70 -12.51
N ARG A 182 -10.06 -26.31 -11.54
CA ARG A 182 -10.30 -27.06 -10.33
C ARG A 182 -10.99 -28.29 -10.89
N VAL A 183 -10.22 -29.37 -11.05
CA VAL A 183 -10.74 -30.64 -11.51
C VAL A 183 -11.94 -30.91 -10.61
N LYS A 184 -13.14 -30.85 -11.20
CA LYS A 184 -14.35 -31.16 -10.45
C LYS A 184 -14.13 -32.57 -9.94
N LYS A 185 -13.95 -32.74 -8.62
CA LYS A 185 -13.94 -34.08 -8.02
C LYS A 185 -15.22 -34.74 -8.50
N SER A 186 -15.10 -35.90 -9.13
CA SER A 186 -16.25 -36.66 -9.58
C SER A 186 -17.17 -36.84 -8.39
N ASN A 187 -18.45 -36.49 -8.56
CA ASN A 187 -19.47 -36.80 -7.59
C ASN A 187 -19.65 -38.32 -7.63
N ILE A 188 -18.83 -39.05 -6.87
CA ILE A 188 -19.07 -40.46 -6.60
C ILE A 188 -20.37 -40.50 -5.81
N ASN A 189 -21.43 -40.84 -6.52
CA ASN A 189 -22.77 -40.97 -6.00
C ASN A 189 -22.73 -42.10 -4.96
N ARG A 190 -22.71 -41.77 -3.67
CA ARG A 190 -22.61 -42.73 -2.54
C ARG A 190 -23.81 -43.67 -2.41
N ASN A 191 -24.74 -43.64 -3.36
CA ASN A 191 -25.99 -44.39 -3.33
C ASN A 191 -25.89 -45.79 -3.95
N HIS A 192 -24.76 -46.16 -4.56
CA HIS A 192 -24.50 -47.53 -4.97
C HIS A 192 -23.36 -48.16 -4.18
N PRO A 193 -23.66 -49.02 -3.18
CA PRO A 193 -22.67 -49.93 -2.65
C PRO A 193 -22.25 -50.93 -3.73
N SER A 194 -21.19 -50.62 -4.49
CA SER A 194 -20.56 -51.57 -5.40
C SER A 194 -19.57 -52.42 -4.60
N GLY A 195 -20.05 -53.54 -4.06
CA GLY A 195 -19.21 -54.50 -3.35
C GLY A 195 -20.03 -55.52 -2.56
N VAL A 196 -19.44 -56.70 -2.36
CA VAL A 196 -20.04 -57.81 -1.59
C VAL A 196 -20.49 -57.33 -0.19
N TYR A 197 -19.66 -56.52 0.47
CA TYR A 197 -19.96 -55.92 1.78
C TYR A 197 -21.18 -54.99 1.78
N GLY A 198 -21.40 -54.22 0.72
CA GLY A 198 -22.52 -53.29 0.67
C GLY A 198 -23.84 -53.95 0.27
N LYS A 199 -23.80 -55.12 -0.39
CA LYS A 199 -24.97 -56.01 -0.52
C LYS A 199 -25.33 -56.67 0.81
N LEU A 200 -24.34 -57.10 1.60
CA LEU A 200 -24.53 -57.68 2.92
C LEU A 200 -25.15 -56.68 3.91
N ALA A 201 -24.66 -55.43 3.93
CA ALA A 201 -25.21 -54.36 4.77
C ALA A 201 -26.68 -54.01 4.46
N LYS A 202 -27.11 -54.12 3.19
CA LYS A 202 -28.52 -53.91 2.80
C LYS A 202 -29.46 -55.04 3.24
N SER A 203 -28.93 -56.24 3.47
CA SER A 203 -29.76 -57.43 3.75
C SER A 203 -30.34 -57.49 5.17
N LYS A 204 -30.03 -56.54 6.07
CA LYS A 204 -30.51 -56.48 7.48
C LYS A 204 -30.37 -57.77 8.29
N ASN A 205 -29.62 -58.76 7.82
CA ASN A 205 -29.42 -60.05 8.50
C ASN A 205 -28.14 -60.10 9.36
N ILE A 206 -27.49 -58.97 9.63
CA ILE A 206 -26.29 -58.88 10.49
C ILE A 206 -26.72 -58.72 11.96
N GLY A 207 -27.63 -59.57 12.40
CA GLY A 207 -28.00 -59.72 13.81
C GLY A 207 -27.16 -60.76 14.56
N SER A 208 -26.38 -61.58 13.87
CA SER A 208 -25.61 -62.66 14.52
C SER A 208 -24.37 -63.06 13.72
N LEU A 209 -23.39 -62.17 13.60
CA LEU A 209 -22.03 -62.66 13.41
C LEU A 209 -21.46 -63.00 14.80
N ILE A 210 -21.68 -64.26 15.18
CA ILE A 210 -21.15 -64.88 16.38
C ILE A 210 -19.62 -64.73 16.36
N TYR A 211 -19.07 -64.05 17.37
CA TYR A 211 -17.64 -64.13 17.67
C TYR A 211 -17.36 -65.51 18.30
N THR A 212 -17.10 -66.52 17.49
CA THR A 212 -16.36 -67.70 17.95
C THR A 212 -14.87 -67.40 17.79
N ARG A 213 -14.24 -67.04 18.91
CA ARG A 213 -12.79 -67.01 19.06
C ARG A 213 -12.37 -68.40 19.55
N MET A 214 -11.72 -69.18 18.70
CA MET A 214 -10.79 -70.25 19.12
C MET A 214 -9.38 -69.75 18.84
#